data_AF-A0A935CAY8-F1
#
_entry.id   AF-A0A935CAY8-F1
#
_cell.length_a   1.000
_cell.length_b   1.000
_cell.length_c   1.000
_cell.angle_alpha   90.00
_cell.angle_beta   90.00
_cell.angle_gamma   90.00
#
_symmetry.space_group_name_H-M   'P 1'
#
loop_
_entity.id
_entity.type
_entity.pdbx_description
1 polymer ?
#
loop_
_entity_poly.entity_id
_entity_poly.type
_entity_poly.pdbx_seq_one_letter_code
_entity_poly.pdbx_strand_id
1 'polypeptide(L)'
;MLLIDISNGEYQDLAKRYQTEKKSQILDQAIAKMDEVIDWLARGVAASEGVAQYQPTNQQLAENLKAYYSFRHDGKTDGMAELVKKYKKPQP
;
A
#
# COMPACT_ATOMS: atom_id res chain seq x y z
N MET A 1 17.78 3.16 -6.11
CA MET A 1 17.11 2.74 -7.36
C MET A 1 17.57 1.34 -7.69
N LEU A 2 16.94 0.35 -7.08
CA LEU A 2 17.26 -1.08 -7.24
C LEU A 2 15.95 -1.87 -7.32
N LEU A 3 14.93 -1.44 -6.55
CA LEU A 3 13.57 -1.96 -6.64
C LEU A 3 12.82 -1.58 -7.92
N ILE A 4 13.12 -0.43 -8.54
CA ILE A 4 12.47 0.02 -9.78
C ILE A 4 12.92 -0.83 -10.98
N ASP A 5 14.20 -1.21 -11.03
CA ASP A 5 14.74 -2.03 -12.12
C ASP A 5 14.45 -3.52 -11.94
N ILE A 6 14.43 -4.01 -10.69
CA ILE A 6 13.96 -5.38 -10.36
C ILE A 6 12.47 -5.51 -10.69
N SER A 7 11.67 -4.48 -10.37
CA SER A 7 10.23 -4.44 -10.66
C SER A 7 9.91 -4.59 -12.14
N ASN A 8 10.70 -4.05 -13.07
CA ASN A 8 10.27 -3.99 -14.47
C ASN A 8 10.59 -5.30 -15.24
N GLY A 9 11.73 -5.91 -14.97
CA GLY A 9 12.12 -7.21 -15.55
C GLY A 9 11.34 -8.37 -14.93
N GLU A 10 11.23 -8.40 -13.60
CA GLU A 10 10.47 -9.46 -12.92
C GLU A 10 8.98 -9.35 -13.17
N TYR A 11 8.41 -8.16 -13.33
CA TYR A 11 7.01 -8.00 -13.70
C TYR A 11 6.70 -8.50 -15.11
N GLN A 12 7.57 -8.27 -16.10
CA GLN A 12 7.37 -8.81 -17.45
C GLN A 12 7.48 -10.33 -17.49
N ASP A 13 8.42 -10.91 -16.73
CA ASP A 13 8.56 -12.37 -16.63
C ASP A 13 7.46 -13.00 -15.78
N LEU A 14 6.99 -12.34 -14.71
CA LEU A 14 5.81 -12.75 -13.97
C LEU A 14 4.57 -12.68 -14.85
N ALA A 15 4.36 -11.61 -15.61
CA ALA A 15 3.21 -11.45 -16.50
C ALA A 15 3.18 -12.55 -17.58
N LYS A 16 4.34 -12.90 -18.16
CA LYS A 16 4.45 -14.03 -19.10
C LYS A 16 4.18 -15.38 -18.44
N ARG A 17 4.69 -15.63 -17.23
CA ARG A 17 4.43 -16.85 -16.45
C ARG A 17 2.98 -16.93 -15.95
N TYR A 18 2.36 -15.80 -15.64
CA TYR A 18 0.95 -15.67 -15.26
C TYR A 18 0.04 -16.10 -16.40
N GLN A 19 0.39 -15.70 -17.62
CA GLN A 19 -0.27 -16.11 -18.85
C GLN A 19 -0.24 -17.64 -19.07
N THR A 20 0.77 -18.33 -18.53
CA THR A 20 1.00 -19.76 -18.77
C THR A 20 0.47 -20.67 -17.66
N GLU A 21 0.50 -20.26 -16.38
CA GLU A 21 0.14 -21.17 -15.27
C GLU A 21 -1.22 -20.92 -14.61
N LYS A 22 -1.91 -19.78 -14.83
CA LYS A 22 -3.17 -19.44 -14.13
C LYS A 22 -3.14 -19.78 -12.63
N LYS A 23 -2.02 -19.55 -11.92
CA LYS A 23 -2.00 -19.55 -10.44
C LYS A 23 -2.62 -18.26 -9.88
N SER A 24 -3.78 -17.90 -10.44
CA SER A 24 -4.66 -16.78 -10.09
C SER A 24 -4.75 -16.63 -8.57
N GLN A 25 -5.10 -17.74 -7.91
CA GLN A 25 -5.40 -17.76 -6.48
C GLN A 25 -4.26 -17.27 -5.58
N ILE A 26 -3.00 -17.56 -5.89
CA ILE A 26 -1.89 -17.16 -5.01
C ILE A 26 -1.61 -15.65 -5.14
N LEU A 27 -1.72 -15.10 -6.35
CA LEU A 27 -1.61 -13.65 -6.53
C LEU A 27 -2.83 -12.94 -5.96
N ASP A 28 -4.03 -13.48 -6.16
CA ASP A 28 -5.27 -12.93 -5.62
C ASP A 28 -5.19 -12.87 -4.08
N GLN A 29 -4.65 -13.90 -3.44
CA GLN A 29 -4.38 -13.91 -2.00
C GLN A 29 -3.31 -12.89 -1.58
N ALA A 30 -2.23 -12.75 -2.36
CA ALA A 30 -1.19 -11.76 -2.08
C ALA A 30 -1.70 -10.32 -2.22
N ILE A 31 -2.51 -10.05 -3.25
CA ILE A 31 -3.17 -8.76 -3.47
C ILE A 31 -4.15 -8.48 -2.33
N ALA A 32 -4.98 -9.44 -1.92
CA ALA A 32 -5.90 -9.26 -0.80
C ALA A 32 -5.17 -8.94 0.51
N LYS A 33 -4.02 -9.57 0.76
CA LYS A 33 -3.17 -9.27 1.92
C LYS A 33 -2.55 -7.89 1.83
N MET A 34 -2.17 -7.45 0.63
CA MET A 34 -1.67 -6.09 0.42
C MET A 34 -2.76 -5.04 0.67
N ASP A 35 -3.98 -5.28 0.19
CA ASP A 35 -5.13 -4.41 0.45
C ASP A 35 -5.42 -4.31 1.96
N GLU A 36 -5.29 -5.42 2.70
CA GLU A 36 -5.40 -5.45 4.16
C GLU A 36 -4.30 -4.61 4.85
N VAL A 37 -3.04 -4.73 4.40
CA VAL A 37 -1.92 -3.93 4.93
C VAL A 37 -2.12 -2.44 4.67
N ILE A 38 -2.57 -2.06 3.47
CA ILE A 38 -2.90 -0.68 3.11
C ILE A 38 -4.00 -0.14 4.04
N ASP A 39 -5.02 -0.93 4.35
CA ASP A 39 -6.09 -0.55 5.28
C ASP A 39 -5.57 -0.29 6.69
N TRP A 40 -4.75 -1.20 7.22
CA TRP A 40 -4.16 -1.07 8.56
C TRP A 40 -3.22 0.14 8.67
N LEU A 41 -2.40 0.38 7.66
CA LEU A 41 -1.52 1.54 7.61
C LEU A 41 -2.32 2.84 7.57
N ALA A 42 -3.38 2.91 6.76
CA ALA A 42 -4.26 4.08 6.69
C ALA A 42 -4.94 4.38 8.04
N ARG A 43 -5.42 3.34 8.76
CA ARG A 43 -5.95 3.47 10.12
C ARG A 43 -4.88 3.96 11.10
N GLY A 44 -3.68 3.40 11.02
CA GLY A 44 -2.56 3.79 11.87
C GLY A 44 -2.16 5.26 11.68
N VAL A 45 -2.09 5.72 10.43
CA VAL A 45 -1.85 7.13 10.10
C VAL A 45 -2.97 7.99 10.67
N ALA A 46 -4.24 7.64 10.42
CA ALA A 46 -5.38 8.40 10.93
C ALA A 46 -5.44 8.47 12.46
N ALA A 47 -5.08 7.40 13.16
CA ALA A 47 -5.12 7.31 14.61
C ALA A 47 -3.97 8.05 15.31
N SER A 48 -2.81 8.17 14.65
CA SER A 48 -1.61 8.82 15.20
C SER A 48 -1.43 10.27 14.72
N GLU A 49 -2.20 10.71 13.73
CA GLU A 49 -2.15 12.08 13.22
C GLU A 49 -2.50 13.09 14.31
N GLY A 50 -1.70 14.15 14.44
CA GLY A 50 -1.91 15.21 15.43
C GLY A 50 -1.51 14.85 16.87
N VAL A 51 -1.08 13.61 17.14
CA VAL A 51 -0.59 13.22 18.48
C VAL A 51 0.93 13.34 18.53
N ALA A 52 1.44 14.36 19.24
CA ALA A 52 2.88 14.70 19.26
C ALA A 52 3.80 13.52 19.62
N GLN A 53 3.40 12.69 20.57
CA GLN A 53 4.17 11.52 21.01
C GLN A 53 4.31 10.42 19.94
N TYR A 54 3.43 10.43 18.92
CA TYR A 54 3.43 9.45 17.84
C TYR A 54 3.87 10.03 16.50
N GLN A 55 4.35 11.27 16.47
CA GLN A 55 4.70 11.96 15.23
C GLN A 55 5.75 11.18 14.38
N PRO A 56 6.84 10.62 14.96
CA PRO A 56 7.77 9.78 14.20
C PRO A 56 7.12 8.50 13.66
N THR A 57 6.26 7.86 14.46
CA THR A 57 5.53 6.66 14.07
C THR A 57 4.53 6.96 12.94
N ASN A 58 3.82 8.09 13.03
CA ASN A 58 2.88 8.55 12.01
C ASN A 58 3.59 8.77 10.67
N GLN A 59 4.76 9.41 10.68
CA GLN A 59 5.58 9.60 9.48
C GLN A 59 5.99 8.27 8.84
N GLN A 60 6.50 7.33 9.64
CA GLN A 60 6.88 6.01 9.15
C GLN A 60 5.68 5.24 8.55
N LEU A 61 4.52 5.32 9.21
CA LEU A 61 3.29 4.70 8.72
C LEU A 61 2.82 5.34 7.41
N ALA A 62 2.93 6.66 7.28
CA ALA A 62 2.56 7.38 6.07
C ALA A 62 3.50 7.06 4.88
N GLU A 63 4.80 6.93 5.13
CA GLU A 63 5.77 6.50 4.11
C GLU A 63 5.50 5.07 3.65
N ASN A 64 5.26 4.15 4.60
CA ASN A 64 4.91 2.77 4.27
C ASN A 64 3.59 2.72 3.49
N LEU A 65 2.56 3.44 3.95
CA LEU A 65 1.29 3.53 3.25
C LEU A 65 1.49 4.00 1.79
N LYS A 66 2.28 5.04 1.58
CA LYS A 66 2.59 5.56 0.24
C LYS A 66 3.27 4.51 -0.63
N ALA A 67 4.24 3.77 -0.10
CA ALA A 67 4.93 2.72 -0.86
C ALA A 67 3.98 1.60 -1.29
N TYR A 68 3.18 1.05 -0.37
CA TYR A 68 2.25 -0.04 -0.67
C TYR A 68 1.09 0.41 -1.55
N TYR A 69 0.52 1.60 -1.29
CA TYR A 69 -0.56 2.16 -2.09
C TYR A 69 -0.09 2.42 -3.53
N SER A 70 1.08 3.04 -3.69
CA SER A 70 1.67 3.28 -5.01
C SER A 70 1.90 1.98 -5.79
N PHE A 71 2.44 0.95 -5.13
CA PHE A 71 2.62 -0.37 -5.76
C PHE A 71 1.29 -0.99 -6.20
N ARG A 72 0.23 -0.85 -5.39
CA ARG A 72 -1.11 -1.39 -5.69
C ARG A 72 -1.87 -0.62 -6.77
N HIS A 73 -1.49 0.64 -7.01
CA HIS A 73 -2.18 1.60 -7.88
C HIS A 73 -1.29 2.14 -9.01
N ASP A 74 -0.37 1.33 -9.52
CA ASP A 74 0.46 1.65 -10.70
C ASP A 74 1.23 2.98 -10.55
N GLY A 75 1.81 3.23 -9.38
CA GLY A 75 2.56 4.45 -9.09
C GLY A 75 1.69 5.62 -8.59
N LYS A 76 0.36 5.51 -8.63
CA LYS A 76 -0.56 6.60 -8.29
C LYS A 76 -0.83 6.66 -6.79
N THR A 77 -1.09 7.87 -6.30
CA THR A 77 -1.40 8.12 -4.88
C THR A 77 -2.67 8.95 -4.66
N ASP A 78 -3.42 9.23 -5.73
CA ASP A 78 -4.51 10.21 -5.75
C ASP A 78 -5.65 9.90 -4.77
N GLY A 79 -5.86 8.63 -4.40
CA GLY A 79 -6.88 8.21 -3.43
C GLY A 79 -6.36 7.97 -2.00
N MET A 80 -5.05 8.06 -1.77
CA MET A 80 -4.45 7.73 -0.47
C MET A 80 -4.92 8.67 0.64
N ALA A 81 -5.04 9.97 0.34
CA ALA A 81 -5.51 10.96 1.31
C ALA A 81 -6.97 10.70 1.74
N GLU A 82 -7.85 10.37 0.78
CA GLU A 82 -9.25 10.03 1.07
C GLU A 82 -9.35 8.70 1.84
N LEU A 83 -8.48 7.73 1.57
CA LEU A 83 -8.41 6.48 2.35
C LEU A 83 -8.06 6.75 3.83
N VAL A 84 -7.05 7.58 4.11
CA VAL A 84 -6.72 7.97 5.49
C VAL A 84 -7.88 8.73 6.12
N LYS A 85 -8.48 9.67 5.39
CA LYS A 85 -9.60 10.50 5.85
C LYS A 85 -10.83 9.68 6.23
N LYS A 86 -11.12 8.58 5.51
CA LYS A 86 -12.18 7.62 5.86
C LYS A 86 -12.05 7.07 7.28
N TYR A 87 -10.82 6.96 7.80
CA TYR A 87 -10.53 6.44 9.13
C TYR A 87 -10.32 7.51 10.19
N LYS A 88 -10.31 8.79 9.82
CA LYS A 88 -10.31 9.88 10.79
C LYS A 88 -11.66 9.85 11.51
N LYS A 89 -11.64 9.63 12.83
CA LYS A 89 -12.85 9.81 13.64
C LYS A 89 -13.26 11.29 13.51
N PRO A 90 -14.56 11.60 13.36
CA PRO A 90 -15.02 12.97 13.55
C PRO A 90 -14.57 13.40 14.95
N GLN A 91 -13.75 14.44 15.03
CA GLN A 91 -13.41 15.03 16.33
C GLN A 91 -14.72 15.57 16.94
N PRO A 92 -15.03 15.24 18.21
CA PRO A 92 -16.17 15.81 18.91
C PRO A 92 -16.00 17.32 19.11
#